data_AF-A0A934WGM9-F1
#
_entry.id   AF-A0A934WGM9-F1
#
_cell.length_a   1.000
_cell.length_b   1.000
_cell.length_c   1.000
_cell.angle_alpha   90.00
_cell.angle_beta   90.00
_cell.angle_gamma   90.00
#
_symmetry.space_group_name_H-M   'P 1'
#
loop_
_entity.id
_entity.type
_entity.pdbx_description
1 polymer ?
#
loop_
_entity_poly.entity_id
_entity_poly.type
_entity_poly.pdbx_seq_one_letter_code
_entity_poly.pdbx_strand_id
1 'polypeptide(L)'
;MNKEAEIVWKTILPNKGEVTICPILMCPDDYDFSCTLIVAEIENYGYFIQWKRIGVDKQTKWFDDEIRYDIDWFSDFQSLNFEIDDYQRMIEDFKIQYQLD
;
A
#
# COMPACT_ATOMS: atom_id res chain seq x y z
N MET A 1 -10.27 2.35 15.10
CA MET A 1 -9.36 2.55 13.95
C MET A 1 -9.95 1.75 12.81
N ASN A 2 -10.12 2.34 11.62
CA ASN A 2 -10.78 1.66 10.51
C ASN A 2 -9.91 0.48 10.03
N LYS A 3 -10.50 -0.67 9.67
CA LYS A 3 -9.74 -1.89 9.33
C LYS A 3 -8.78 -1.62 8.17
N GLU A 4 -9.22 -0.83 7.20
CA GLU A 4 -8.49 -0.38 6.01
C GLU A 4 -7.19 0.35 6.38
N ALA A 5 -7.24 1.24 7.37
CA ALA A 5 -6.07 1.98 7.82
C ALA A 5 -5.04 1.06 8.47
N GLU A 6 -5.49 0.08 9.27
CA GLU A 6 -4.59 -0.91 9.89
C GLU A 6 -3.82 -1.71 8.84
N ILE A 7 -4.47 -2.07 7.74
CA ILE A 7 -3.84 -2.78 6.62
C ILE A 7 -2.76 -1.91 5.98
N VAL A 8 -3.05 -0.65 5.70
CA VAL A 8 -2.05 0.29 5.16
C VAL A 8 -0.85 0.38 6.10
N TRP A 9 -1.07 0.60 7.39
CA TRP A 9 0.03 0.72 8.36
C TRP A 9 0.87 -0.55 8.51
N LYS A 10 0.25 -1.72 8.37
CA LYS A 10 0.94 -3.01 8.44
C LYS A 10 1.73 -3.32 7.16
N THR A 11 1.32 -2.78 6.02
CA THR A 11 1.87 -3.15 4.69
C THR A 11 2.77 -2.08 4.09
N ILE A 12 2.64 -0.80 4.46
CA ILE A 12 3.43 0.30 3.91
C ILE A 12 4.92 0.20 4.23
N LEU A 13 5.29 -0.46 5.34
CA LEU A 13 6.68 -0.69 5.72
C LEU A 13 6.89 -2.18 6.10
N PRO A 14 7.22 -3.05 5.13
CA PRO A 14 7.57 -4.45 5.39
C PRO A 14 8.78 -4.59 6.31
N ASN A 15 8.94 -5.77 6.95
CA ASN A 15 10.23 -6.07 7.57
C ASN A 15 11.32 -6.26 6.50
N LYS A 16 12.58 -6.12 6.90
CA LYS A 16 13.71 -6.33 6.00
C LYS A 16 13.66 -7.72 5.36
N GLY A 17 13.73 -7.77 4.03
CA GLY A 17 13.65 -8.97 3.22
C GLY A 17 12.22 -9.43 2.90
N GLU A 18 11.20 -8.71 3.37
CA GLU A 18 9.81 -9.02 3.08
C GLU A 18 9.26 -8.17 1.93
N VAL A 19 8.20 -8.72 1.32
CA VAL A 19 7.39 -8.08 0.28
C VAL A 19 5.95 -8.01 0.77
N THR A 20 5.31 -6.86 0.62
CA THR A 20 3.89 -6.67 0.91
C THR A 20 3.18 -6.05 -0.29
N ILE A 21 1.86 -6.20 -0.32
CA ILE A 21 0.99 -5.41 -1.19
C ILE A 21 0.33 -4.34 -0.32
N CYS A 22 0.65 -3.07 -0.59
CA CYS A 22 0.12 -1.94 0.16
C CYS A 22 -0.92 -1.20 -0.66
N PRO A 23 -2.16 -1.02 -0.17
CA PRO A 23 -3.09 -0.04 -0.73
C PRO A 23 -2.48 1.37 -0.64
N ILE A 24 -2.45 2.11 -1.75
CA ILE A 24 -1.93 3.48 -1.81
C ILE A 24 -2.97 4.52 -2.23
N LEU A 25 -4.08 4.07 -2.83
CA LEU A 25 -5.22 4.93 -3.14
C LEU A 25 -6.51 4.12 -3.02
N MET A 26 -7.47 4.65 -2.27
CA MET A 26 -8.80 4.11 -2.06
C MET A 26 -9.82 5.24 -2.26
N CYS A 27 -10.93 4.98 -2.94
CA CYS A 27 -11.98 5.99 -3.10
C CYS A 27 -12.62 6.30 -1.73
N PRO A 28 -12.79 7.59 -1.38
CA PRO A 28 -13.23 8.01 -0.06
C PRO A 28 -14.72 7.78 0.24
N ASP A 29 -15.58 7.53 -0.75
CA ASP A 29 -16.98 7.15 -0.59
C ASP A 29 -17.59 7.03 -1.99
N ASP A 30 -18.28 5.92 -2.32
CA ASP A 30 -19.34 5.97 -3.32
C ASP A 30 -20.31 4.78 -3.24
N TYR A 31 -21.60 5.12 -3.34
CA TYR A 31 -22.80 4.29 -3.18
C TYR A 31 -23.04 3.29 -4.35
N ASP A 32 -22.06 3.06 -5.22
CA ASP A 32 -22.07 2.08 -6.32
C ASP A 32 -20.83 1.20 -6.21
N PHE A 33 -21.04 -0.07 -5.82
CA PHE A 33 -20.08 -1.07 -5.36
C PHE A 33 -19.02 -1.48 -6.40
N SER A 34 -18.16 -0.57 -6.85
CA SER A 34 -17.08 -0.82 -7.83
C SER A 34 -15.76 -0.10 -7.52
N CYS A 35 -15.46 0.14 -6.24
CA CYS A 35 -14.26 0.88 -5.83
C CYS A 35 -12.98 0.26 -6.40
N THR A 36 -12.25 1.06 -7.17
CA THR A 36 -10.95 0.75 -7.74
C THR A 36 -9.88 1.01 -6.68
N LEU A 37 -9.13 -0.03 -6.31
CA LEU A 37 -8.04 0.08 -5.34
C LEU A 37 -6.71 0.13 -6.08
N ILE A 38 -5.90 1.17 -5.87
CA ILE A 38 -4.52 1.18 -6.36
C ILE A 38 -3.62 0.61 -5.29
N VAL A 39 -2.78 -0.36 -5.66
CA VAL A 39 -1.85 -1.04 -4.77
C VAL A 39 -0.42 -0.95 -5.29
N ALA A 40 0.55 -0.92 -4.37
CA ALA A 40 1.97 -1.05 -4.65
C ALA A 40 2.51 -2.37 -4.08
N GLU A 41 3.33 -3.08 -4.86
CA GLU A 41 4.18 -4.15 -4.33
C GLU A 41 5.45 -3.52 -3.74
N ILE A 42 5.57 -3.57 -2.42
CA ILE A 42 6.65 -2.92 -1.66
C ILE A 42 7.59 -3.98 -1.13
N GLU A 43 8.89 -3.82 -1.39
CA GLU A 43 9.95 -4.69 -0.88
C GLU A 43 10.96 -3.88 -0.06
N ASN A 44 11.35 -4.41 1.10
CA ASN A 44 12.32 -3.77 1.99
C ASN A 44 13.70 -4.43 1.87
N TYR A 45 14.65 -3.75 1.22
CA TYR A 45 16.03 -4.22 1.05
C TYR A 45 16.94 -3.87 2.25
N GLY A 46 16.41 -3.19 3.26
CA GLY A 46 17.10 -2.76 4.48
C GLY A 46 17.77 -1.39 4.37
N TYR A 47 18.35 -1.06 3.23
CA TYR A 47 18.95 0.28 2.97
C TYR A 47 18.06 1.18 2.11
N PHE A 48 17.10 0.59 1.40
CA PHE A 48 16.13 1.30 0.60
C PHE A 48 14.83 0.50 0.53
N ILE A 49 13.73 1.21 0.30
CA ILE A 49 12.43 0.62 0.00
C ILE A 49 12.21 0.69 -1.50
N GLN A 50 11.78 -0.42 -2.09
CA GLN A 50 11.43 -0.46 -3.50
C GLN A 50 9.93 -0.63 -3.64
N TRP A 51 9.30 0.28 -4.38
CA TRP A 51 7.99 0.03 -4.97
C TRP A 51 8.24 -0.63 -6.32
N LYS A 52 8.14 -1.96 -6.35
CA LYS A 52 8.55 -2.78 -7.48
C LYS A 52 7.62 -2.62 -8.67
N ARG A 53 6.32 -2.51 -8.39
CA ARG A 53 5.25 -2.31 -9.36
C ARG A 53 4.02 -1.73 -8.70
N ILE A 54 3.20 -1.07 -9.49
CA ILE A 54 1.88 -0.56 -9.09
C ILE A 54 0.83 -1.21 -9.98
N GLY A 55 -0.33 -1.50 -9.40
CA GLY A 55 -1.44 -2.10 -10.13
C GLY A 55 -2.78 -1.65 -9.59
N VAL A 56 -3.81 -2.01 -10.34
CA VAL A 56 -5.20 -1.81 -9.96
C VAL A 56 -5.76 -3.14 -9.49
N ASP A 57 -6.16 -3.18 -8.24
CA ASP A 57 -7.00 -4.25 -7.74
C ASP A 57 -8.47 -3.97 -8.05
N LYS A 58 -9.11 -4.92 -8.74
CA LYS A 58 -10.50 -4.81 -9.21
C LYS A 58 -11.49 -5.59 -8.35
N GLN A 59 -11.01 -6.54 -7.55
CA GLN A 59 -11.86 -7.48 -6.80
C GLN A 59 -11.18 -7.97 -5.52
N THR A 60 -10.66 -7.07 -4.68
CA THR A 60 -10.14 -7.46 -3.36
C THR A 60 -11.22 -8.22 -2.60
N LYS A 61 -10.92 -9.48 -2.26
CA LYS A 61 -11.76 -10.27 -1.36
C LYS A 61 -11.11 -10.29 0.00
N TRP A 62 -11.81 -9.71 0.96
CA TRP A 62 -11.49 -9.75 2.36
C TRP A 62 -12.06 -11.03 2.95
N PHE A 63 -11.19 -11.99 3.26
CA PHE A 63 -11.52 -13.11 4.13
C PHE A 63 -11.06 -12.75 5.55
N ASP A 64 -11.68 -13.34 6.58
CA ASP A 64 -11.47 -12.96 7.99
C ASP A 64 -9.99 -12.78 8.39
N ASP A 65 -9.08 -13.56 7.79
CA ASP A 65 -7.63 -13.51 8.07
C ASP A 65 -6.74 -13.33 6.82
N GLU A 66 -7.32 -13.24 5.61
CA GLU A 66 -6.55 -13.20 4.35
C GLU A 66 -7.11 -12.17 3.36
N ILE A 67 -6.20 -11.41 2.74
CA ILE A 67 -6.53 -10.52 1.62
C ILE A 67 -6.14 -11.25 0.33
N ARG A 68 -7.12 -11.48 -0.54
CA ARG A 68 -6.84 -11.95 -1.90
C ARG A 68 -7.03 -10.80 -2.86
N TYR A 69 -5.91 -10.39 -3.46
CA TYR A 69 -5.89 -9.38 -4.49
C TYR A 69 -6.03 -10.01 -5.88
N ASP A 70 -6.75 -9.32 -6.76
CA ASP A 70 -6.84 -9.58 -8.19
C ASP A 70 -6.31 -8.32 -8.91
N ILE A 71 -4.99 -8.30 -9.08
CA ILE A 71 -4.24 -7.09 -9.46
C ILE A 71 -3.86 -7.13 -10.93
N ASP A 72 -4.37 -6.17 -11.68
CA ASP A 72 -3.86 -5.81 -12.99
C ASP A 72 -2.67 -4.85 -12.83
N TRP A 73 -1.46 -5.38 -13.01
CA TRP A 73 -0.23 -4.60 -12.91
C TRP A 73 -0.02 -3.68 -14.12
N PHE A 74 0.40 -2.44 -13.88
CA PHE A 74 0.79 -1.54 -14.97
C PHE A 74 2.11 -2.00 -15.59
N SER A 75 2.08 -2.38 -16.87
CA SER A 75 3.26 -2.91 -17.59
C SER A 75 4.41 -1.92 -17.70
N ASP A 76 4.09 -0.64 -17.75
CA ASP A 76 5.06 0.42 -18.08
C ASP A 76 5.57 1.15 -16.82
N PHE A 77 5.17 0.68 -15.63
CA PHE A 77 5.63 1.26 -14.38
C PHE A 77 7.08 0.85 -14.10
N GLN A 78 7.95 1.84 -13.97
CA GLN A 78 9.31 1.64 -13.52
C GLN A 78 9.36 1.62 -12.00
N SER A 79 10.06 0.64 -11.44
CA SER A 79 10.24 0.54 -9.99
C SER A 79 10.79 1.83 -9.40
N LEU A 80 10.22 2.28 -8.30
CA LEU A 80 10.70 3.43 -7.55
C LEU A 80 11.52 2.96 -6.36
N ASN A 81 12.68 3.57 -6.14
CA ASN A 81 13.52 3.28 -4.99
C ASN A 81 13.57 4.51 -4.09
N PHE A 82 13.37 4.30 -2.80
CA PHE A 82 13.37 5.32 -1.77
C PHE A 82 14.45 5.00 -0.74
N GLU A 83 15.24 6.01 -0.38
CA GLU A 83 16.16 5.90 0.76
C GLU A 83 15.36 5.63 2.04
N ILE A 84 15.89 4.77 2.92
CA ILE A 84 15.11 4.24 4.05
C ILE A 84 14.77 5.31 5.07
N ASP A 85 15.69 6.25 5.37
CA ASP A 85 15.45 7.31 6.34
C ASP A 85 14.39 8.29 5.82
N ASP A 86 14.47 8.68 4.54
CA ASP A 86 13.46 9.55 3.91
C ASP A 86 12.09 8.88 3.84
N TYR A 87 12.04 7.58 3.58
CA TYR A 87 10.78 6.82 3.56
C TYR A 87 10.13 6.73 4.95
N GLN A 88 10.94 6.51 5.99
CA GLN A 88 10.46 6.46 7.37
C GLN A 88 9.92 7.82 7.82
N ARG A 89 10.62 8.92 7.50
CA ARG A 89 10.13 10.28 7.78
C ARG A 89 8.79 10.55 7.12
N MET A 90 8.63 10.18 5.85
CA MET A 90 7.36 10.33 5.14
C MET A 90 6.22 9.57 5.85
N ILE A 91 6.47 8.35 6.33
CA ILE A 91 5.48 7.57 7.09
C ILE A 91 5.11 8.26 8.42
N GLU A 92 6.10 8.80 9.13
CA GLU A 92 5.87 9.53 10.38
C GLU A 92 5.02 10.79 10.14
N ASP A 93 5.39 11.59 9.15
CA ASP A 93 4.63 12.78 8.74
C ASP A 93 3.20 12.42 8.33
N PHE A 94 3.02 11.32 7.57
CA PHE A 94 1.71 10.85 7.16
C PHE A 94 0.85 10.41 8.36
N LYS A 95 1.43 9.72 9.34
CA LYS A 95 0.73 9.36 10.58
C LYS A 95 0.30 10.57 11.40
N ILE A 96 1.13 11.62 11.44
CA ILE A 96 0.79 12.88 12.13
C ILE A 96 -0.40 13.53 11.42
N GLN A 97 -0.32 13.70 10.09
CA GLN A 97 -1.41 14.30 9.30
C GLN A 97 -2.72 13.51 9.46
N TYR A 98 -2.67 12.18 9.39
CA TYR A 98 -3.84 11.31 9.54
C TYR A 98 -4.52 11.41 10.92
N GLN A 99 -3.83 11.85 11.97
CA GLN A 99 -4.44 12.07 13.28
C GLN A 99 -5.13 13.44 13.40
N LEU A 100 -4.79 14.38 12.50
CA LEU A 100 -5.36 15.72 12.46
C LEU A 100 -6.65 15.79 11.63
N ASP A 101 -6.79 14.88 10.66
CA ASP A 101 -7.96 14.69 9.81
C ASP A 101 -9.02 13.79 10.49
#